data_AF-A0A4P6ECQ1-F1
#
_entry.id   AF-A0A4P6ECQ1-F1
#
_cell.length_a   1.000
_cell.length_b   1.000
_cell.length_c   1.000
_cell.angle_alpha   90.00
_cell.angle_beta   90.00
_cell.angle_gamma   90.00
#
_symmetry.space_group_name_H-M   'P 1'
#
loop_
_entity.id
_entity.type
_entity.pdbx_description
1 polymer ?
#
loop_
_entity_poly.entity_id
_entity_poly.type
_entity_poly.pdbx_seq_one_letter_code
_entity_poly.pdbx_strand_id
1 'polypeptide(L)'
;MGLRKRGTAADHTPDAGTVLRLAVLLQAGVVPAAAWRYLAEAGDAAADLVAARIDDGADVPTAIAATPGWRDVGAAWRIAETVGAPLADSLRGIAAALQDAARTRDEVQVALAEPAGTARLMSWLPLVAVALGALLGFDTLRTLVTNPIGIVCALAGIGLILAARRWNARLVRRADPDDAVAGLGADLMAIALSGGVSLQRAEQIVAAAGAGTPDAETRGILALSHSAGVPAAELLRAAAALARHRARTEGRLRAARLSSKLLVPLGVCTLPAFLLLGVAPMLLSVLSTTPLSL
;
A
#
# COMPACT_ATOMS: atom_id res chain seq x y z
N MET A 1 8.28 21.99 -17.58
CA MET A 1 6.90 21.93 -17.05
C MET A 1 6.72 20.58 -16.37
N GLY A 2 7.13 20.51 -15.10
CA GLY A 2 7.22 19.26 -14.34
C GLY A 2 5.84 18.75 -13.94
N LEU A 3 5.53 17.52 -14.32
CA LEU A 3 4.34 16.81 -13.87
C LEU A 3 4.48 16.54 -12.37
N ARG A 4 3.91 17.45 -11.55
CA ARG A 4 3.56 17.20 -10.16
C ARG A 4 2.70 15.93 -10.13
N LYS A 5 3.30 14.80 -9.72
CA LYS A 5 2.55 13.61 -9.33
C LYS A 5 1.60 14.04 -8.22
N ARG A 6 0.30 14.06 -8.51
CA ARG A 6 -0.75 14.14 -7.49
C ARG A 6 -0.54 12.93 -6.57
N GLY A 7 0.01 13.16 -5.38
CA GLY A 7 0.05 12.17 -4.32
C GLY A 7 -1.38 11.74 -4.02
N THR A 8 -1.74 10.55 -4.46
CA THR A 8 -2.94 9.86 -3.97
C THR A 8 -2.77 9.62 -2.49
N ALA A 9 -3.87 9.66 -1.74
CA ALA A 9 -3.93 9.47 -0.29
C ALA A 9 -3.39 8.12 0.26
N ALA A 10 -2.70 7.33 -0.56
CA ALA A 10 -2.03 6.07 -0.24
C ALA A 10 -0.55 6.25 0.17
N ASP A 11 0.04 7.45 0.01
CA ASP A 11 1.48 7.68 0.25
C ASP A 11 1.81 8.16 1.68
N HIS A 12 0.94 7.88 2.64
CA HIS A 12 1.08 8.36 4.01
C HIS A 12 1.92 7.42 4.90
N THR A 13 2.55 6.37 4.36
CA THR A 13 3.46 5.57 5.20
C THR A 13 4.71 6.39 5.49
N PRO A 14 5.15 6.49 6.76
CA PRO A 14 6.37 7.24 7.08
C PRO A 14 7.56 6.58 6.40
N ASP A 15 8.40 7.38 5.74
CA ASP A 15 9.61 6.87 5.10
C ASP A 15 10.58 6.35 6.16
N ALA A 16 10.86 5.04 6.08
CA ALA A 16 11.75 4.40 7.01
C ALA A 16 13.19 4.92 6.91
N GLY A 17 13.60 5.40 5.74
CA GLY A 17 14.91 6.04 5.53
C GLY A 17 15.06 7.32 6.35
N THR A 18 13.99 8.10 6.47
CA THR A 18 13.93 9.32 7.28
C THR A 18 14.06 9.01 8.76
N VAL A 19 13.28 8.03 9.26
CA VAL A 19 13.34 7.60 10.68
C VAL A 19 14.73 7.06 11.04
N LEU A 20 15.36 6.30 10.13
CA LEU A 20 16.71 5.78 10.35
C LEU A 20 17.76 6.90 10.40
N ARG A 21 17.72 7.86 9.46
CA ARG A 21 18.64 9.02 9.47
C ARG A 21 18.47 9.84 10.76
N LEU A 22 17.23 10.05 11.21
CA LEU A 22 16.94 10.70 12.49
C LEU A 22 17.56 9.94 13.67
N ALA A 23 17.39 8.61 13.73
CA ALA A 23 17.99 7.78 14.77
C ALA A 23 19.52 7.88 14.79
N VAL A 24 20.16 7.95 13.61
CA VAL A 24 21.62 8.13 13.49
C VAL A 24 22.05 9.51 14.01
N LEU A 25 21.35 10.58 13.66
CA LEU A 25 21.64 11.93 14.14
C LEU A 25 21.51 12.02 15.67
N LEU A 26 20.44 11.46 16.24
CA LEU A 26 20.23 11.47 17.69
C LEU A 26 21.29 10.64 18.42
N GLN A 27 21.71 9.50 17.86
CA GLN A 27 22.81 8.71 18.41
C GLN A 27 24.13 9.49 18.43
N ALA A 28 24.36 10.34 17.44
CA ALA A 28 25.52 11.22 17.38
C ALA A 28 25.43 12.42 18.34
N GLY A 29 24.36 12.53 19.13
CA GLY A 29 24.15 13.61 20.09
C GLY A 29 23.54 14.88 19.51
N VAL A 30 23.02 14.83 18.27
CA VAL A 30 22.33 15.98 17.67
C VAL A 30 21.03 16.24 18.42
N VAL A 31 20.78 17.50 18.79
CA VAL A 31 19.54 17.92 19.46
C VAL A 31 18.32 17.66 18.55
N PRO A 32 17.19 17.13 19.06
CA PRO A 32 16.02 16.76 18.25
C PRO A 32 15.55 17.79 17.21
N ALA A 33 15.37 19.05 17.61
CA ALA A 33 14.93 20.11 16.70
C ALA A 33 15.97 20.41 15.60
N ALA A 34 17.27 20.26 15.90
CA ALA A 34 18.33 20.41 14.90
C ALA A 34 18.35 19.21 13.94
N ALA A 35 18.15 17.99 14.44
CA ALA A 35 18.11 16.80 13.60
C ALA A 35 16.99 16.88 12.54
N TRP A 36 15.81 17.37 12.92
CA TRP A 36 14.72 17.61 11.97
C TRP A 36 15.05 18.68 10.94
N ARG A 37 15.69 19.80 11.34
CA ARG A 37 16.12 20.85 10.41
C ARG A 37 17.17 20.36 9.40
N TYR A 38 18.15 19.55 9.83
CA TYR A 38 19.11 18.96 8.90
C TYR A 38 18.46 18.05 7.86
N LEU A 39 17.41 17.30 8.23
CA LEU A 39 16.67 16.47 7.29
C LEU A 39 15.82 17.31 6.33
N ALA A 40 15.19 18.37 6.82
CA ALA A 40 14.44 19.34 6.02
C ALA A 40 15.35 20.02 4.97
N GLU A 41 16.52 20.49 5.38
CA GLU A 41 17.54 21.07 4.49
C GLU A 41 18.03 20.07 3.43
N ALA A 42 18.04 18.77 3.76
CA ALA A 42 18.35 17.70 2.81
C ALA A 42 17.20 17.36 1.83
N GLY A 43 16.07 18.09 1.90
CA GLY A 43 14.92 17.96 1.00
C GLY A 43 13.88 16.91 1.44
N ASP A 44 13.87 16.55 2.73
CA ASP A 44 12.92 15.57 3.27
C ASP A 44 11.56 16.21 3.58
N ALA A 45 10.55 15.88 2.77
CA ALA A 45 9.23 16.52 2.85
C ALA A 45 8.50 16.29 4.19
N ALA A 46 8.73 15.16 4.86
CA ALA A 46 8.16 14.92 6.18
C ALA A 46 8.90 15.75 7.22
N ALA A 47 10.23 15.84 7.11
CA ALA A 47 11.02 16.68 8.00
C ALA A 47 10.68 18.17 7.84
N ASP A 48 10.42 18.67 6.63
CA ASP A 48 9.96 20.04 6.40
C ASP A 48 8.70 20.36 7.22
N LEU A 49 7.71 19.45 7.16
CA LEU A 49 6.45 19.57 7.88
C LEU A 49 6.62 19.49 9.40
N VAL A 50 7.55 18.67 9.89
CA VAL A 50 7.83 18.54 11.33
C VAL A 50 8.62 19.75 11.83
N ALA A 51 9.65 20.18 11.10
CA ALA A 51 10.47 21.34 11.43
C ALA A 51 9.64 22.63 11.50
N ALA A 52 8.78 22.87 10.50
CA ALA A 52 7.88 24.03 10.50
C ALA A 52 6.98 24.07 11.76
N ARG A 53 6.45 22.92 12.18
CA ARG A 53 5.62 22.84 13.41
C ARG A 53 6.42 23.06 14.68
N ILE A 54 7.68 22.59 14.73
CA ILE A 54 8.59 22.85 15.85
C ILE A 54 8.91 24.34 15.92
N ASP A 55 9.14 24.99 14.79
CA ASP A 55 9.38 26.44 14.71
C ASP A 55 8.13 27.24 15.14
N ASP A 56 6.92 26.72 14.89
CA ASP A 56 5.65 27.26 15.41
C ASP A 56 5.42 26.96 16.92
N GLY A 57 6.36 26.30 17.59
CA GLY A 57 6.34 26.05 19.04
C GLY A 57 5.72 24.73 19.47
N ALA A 58 5.40 23.81 18.55
CA ALA A 58 4.98 22.46 18.92
C ALA A 58 6.14 21.65 19.51
N ASP A 59 5.86 20.81 20.50
CA ASP A 59 6.82 19.82 20.96
C ASP A 59 7.06 18.75 19.88
N VAL A 60 8.28 18.20 19.85
CA VAL A 60 8.73 17.26 18.81
C VAL A 60 7.76 16.07 18.60
N PRO A 61 7.34 15.31 19.63
CA PRO A 61 6.44 14.17 19.41
C PRO A 61 5.05 14.58 18.89
N THR A 62 4.56 15.77 19.23
CA THR A 62 3.28 16.29 18.70
C THR A 62 3.42 16.75 17.25
N ALA A 63 4.53 17.41 16.90
CA ALA A 63 4.83 17.79 15.52
C ALA A 63 4.93 16.56 14.60
N ILE A 64 5.58 15.49 15.07
CA ILE A 64 5.67 14.20 14.35
C ILE A 64 4.27 13.60 14.18
N ALA A 65 3.50 13.47 15.27
CA ALA A 65 2.19 12.83 15.22
C ALA A 65 1.16 13.60 14.37
N ALA A 66 1.32 14.92 14.22
CA ALA A 66 0.48 15.75 13.36
C ALA A 66 0.82 15.58 11.85
N THR A 67 1.94 14.95 11.52
CA THR A 67 2.32 14.67 10.14
C THR A 67 1.57 13.44 9.62
N PRO A 68 0.92 13.49 8.44
CA PRO A 68 0.11 12.39 7.92
C PRO A 68 0.83 11.04 7.92
N GLY A 69 0.29 10.09 8.68
CA GLY A 69 0.80 8.72 8.86
C GLY A 69 2.08 8.55 9.68
N TRP A 70 2.59 9.63 10.28
CA TRP A 70 3.70 9.59 11.23
C TRP A 70 3.24 9.42 12.70
N ARG A 71 1.95 9.18 12.94
CA ARG A 71 1.37 9.03 14.29
C ARG A 71 2.11 8.02 15.14
N ASP A 72 2.43 6.86 14.57
CA ASP A 72 3.09 5.77 15.28
C ASP A 72 4.55 6.10 15.64
N VAL A 73 5.25 6.82 14.77
CA VAL A 73 6.60 7.33 15.05
C VAL A 73 6.55 8.37 16.17
N GLY A 74 5.55 9.26 16.15
CA GLY A 74 5.32 10.24 17.21
C GLY A 74 4.95 9.59 18.54
N ALA A 75 4.18 8.50 18.51
CA ALA A 75 3.86 7.70 19.68
C ALA A 75 5.12 7.01 20.25
N ALA A 76 5.91 6.34 19.41
CA ALA A 76 7.17 5.72 19.81
C ALA A 76 8.14 6.71 20.45
N TRP A 77 8.26 7.90 19.84
CA TRP A 77 9.06 9.00 20.39
C TRP A 77 8.56 9.41 21.78
N ARG A 78 7.27 9.73 21.90
CA ARG A 78 6.68 10.17 23.17
C ARG A 78 6.85 9.12 24.27
N ILE A 79 6.63 7.86 23.95
CA ILE A 79 6.80 6.75 24.90
C ILE A 79 8.25 6.68 25.36
N ALA A 80 9.21 6.66 24.43
CA ALA A 80 10.63 6.57 24.75
C ALA A 80 11.10 7.74 25.63
N GLU A 81 10.68 8.96 25.31
CA GLU A 81 10.97 10.17 26.10
C GLU A 81 10.34 10.11 27.50
N THR A 82 9.09 9.62 27.60
CA THR A 82 8.36 9.52 28.88
C THR A 82 8.98 8.51 29.84
N VAL A 83 9.48 7.39 29.33
CA VAL A 83 10.08 6.32 30.17
C VAL A 83 11.60 6.39 30.25
N GLY A 84 12.24 7.33 29.54
CA GLY A 84 13.70 7.42 29.45
C GLY A 84 14.35 6.27 28.68
N ALA A 85 13.63 5.63 27.76
CA ALA A 85 14.20 4.58 26.91
C ALA A 85 15.21 5.17 25.90
N PRO A 86 16.21 4.40 25.43
CA PRO A 86 17.14 4.86 24.41
C PRO A 86 16.38 5.17 23.11
N LEU A 87 16.13 6.46 22.87
CA LEU A 87 15.30 6.95 21.77
C LEU A 87 15.86 6.54 20.41
N ALA A 88 17.18 6.63 20.21
CA ALA A 88 17.82 6.23 18.98
C ALA A 88 17.59 4.74 18.67
N ASP A 89 17.71 3.85 19.66
CA ASP A 89 17.46 2.41 19.48
C ASP A 89 15.97 2.12 19.23
N SER A 90 15.09 2.83 19.92
CA SER A 90 13.64 2.74 19.72
C SER A 90 13.27 3.13 18.29
N LEU A 91 13.81 4.24 17.78
CA LEU A 91 13.59 4.68 16.40
C LEU A 91 14.21 3.74 15.37
N ARG A 92 15.36 3.11 15.65
CA ARG A 92 15.91 2.04 14.78
C ARG A 92 14.98 0.84 14.69
N GLY A 93 14.39 0.42 15.81
CA GLY A 93 13.39 -0.64 15.83
C GLY A 93 12.17 -0.31 14.97
N ILE A 94 11.63 0.91 15.10
CA ILE A 94 10.53 1.40 14.29
C ILE A 94 10.92 1.50 12.81
N ALA A 95 12.11 2.01 12.49
CA ALA A 95 12.62 2.08 11.12
C ALA A 95 12.74 0.68 10.50
N ALA A 96 13.22 -0.32 11.24
CA ALA A 96 13.28 -1.70 10.78
C ALA A 96 11.87 -2.27 10.51
N ALA A 97 10.91 -2.00 11.40
CA ALA A 97 9.52 -2.42 11.20
C ALA A 97 8.87 -1.78 9.96
N LEU A 98 9.14 -0.49 9.72
CA LEU A 98 8.69 0.23 8.52
C LEU A 98 9.36 -0.29 7.24
N GLN A 99 10.67 -0.58 7.27
CA GLN A 99 11.40 -1.19 6.15
C GLN A 99 10.84 -2.57 5.81
N ASP A 100 10.55 -3.39 6.83
CA ASP A 100 9.97 -4.72 6.65
C ASP A 100 8.58 -4.65 5.98
N ALA A 101 7.77 -3.66 6.36
CA ALA A 101 6.46 -3.41 5.76
C ALA A 101 6.60 -2.91 4.32
N ALA A 102 7.47 -1.92 4.05
CA ALA A 102 7.73 -1.40 2.72
C ALA A 102 8.23 -2.50 1.77
N ARG A 103 9.21 -3.30 2.20
CA ARG A 103 9.73 -4.44 1.44
C ARG A 103 8.63 -5.44 1.09
N THR A 104 7.72 -5.71 2.02
CA THR A 104 6.59 -6.61 1.76
C THR A 104 5.66 -6.05 0.68
N ARG A 105 5.38 -4.73 0.72
CA ARG A 105 4.59 -4.06 -0.34
C ARG A 105 5.29 -4.11 -1.69
N ASP A 106 6.59 -3.82 -1.73
CA ASP A 106 7.38 -3.86 -2.97
C ASP A 106 7.42 -5.28 -3.56
N GLU A 107 7.63 -6.30 -2.74
CA GLU A 107 7.59 -7.70 -3.18
C GLU A 107 6.22 -8.09 -3.76
N VAL A 108 5.12 -7.65 -3.13
CA VAL A 108 3.76 -7.85 -3.65
C VAL A 108 3.58 -7.11 -4.97
N GLN A 109 4.01 -5.86 -5.09
CA GLN A 109 3.91 -5.09 -6.33
C GLN A 109 4.70 -5.74 -7.47
N VAL A 110 5.93 -6.20 -7.20
CA VAL A 110 6.77 -6.91 -8.18
C VAL A 110 6.09 -8.21 -8.61
N ALA A 111 5.57 -9.00 -7.67
CA ALA A 111 4.88 -10.27 -7.98
C ALA A 111 3.60 -10.07 -8.81
N LEU A 112 2.93 -8.92 -8.67
CA LEU A 112 1.73 -8.58 -9.43
C LEU A 112 2.01 -7.91 -10.77
N ALA A 113 3.19 -7.30 -10.95
CA ALA A 113 3.56 -6.60 -12.18
C ALA A 113 3.58 -7.55 -13.39
N GLU A 114 4.05 -8.79 -13.21
CA GLU A 114 4.12 -9.79 -14.27
C GLU A 114 2.72 -10.22 -14.78
N PRO A 115 1.77 -10.70 -13.92
CA PRO A 115 0.39 -10.97 -14.32
C PRO A 115 -0.35 -9.74 -14.86
N ALA A 116 -0.14 -8.57 -14.27
CA ALA A 116 -0.81 -7.35 -14.71
C ALA A 116 -0.29 -6.87 -16.08
N GLY A 117 0.99 -7.06 -16.37
CA GLY A 117 1.60 -6.70 -17.66
C GLY A 117 1.00 -7.50 -18.82
N THR A 118 0.89 -8.82 -18.68
CA THR A 118 0.29 -9.69 -19.70
C THR A 118 -1.20 -9.39 -19.88
N ALA A 119 -1.94 -9.20 -18.79
CA ALA A 119 -3.34 -8.80 -18.85
C ALA A 119 -3.52 -7.43 -19.54
N ARG A 120 -2.62 -6.48 -19.31
CA ARG A 120 -2.65 -5.16 -19.96
C ARG A 120 -2.38 -5.27 -21.45
N LEU A 121 -1.44 -6.10 -21.88
CA LEU A 121 -1.17 -6.37 -23.29
C LEU A 121 -2.39 -7.00 -23.98
N MET A 122 -3.00 -8.01 -23.37
CA MET A 122 -4.21 -8.66 -23.90
C MET A 122 -5.43 -7.73 -23.93
N SER A 123 -5.53 -6.79 -22.98
CA SER A 123 -6.62 -5.81 -22.95
C SER A 123 -6.58 -4.79 -24.10
N TRP A 124 -5.46 -4.71 -24.83
CA TRP A 124 -5.35 -3.90 -26.07
C TRP A 124 -5.79 -4.67 -27.32
N LEU A 125 -5.96 -6.01 -27.24
CA LEU A 125 -6.35 -6.84 -28.38
C LEU A 125 -7.65 -6.37 -29.07
N PRO A 126 -8.73 -5.97 -28.35
CA PRO A 126 -9.94 -5.47 -29.01
C PRO A 126 -9.70 -4.18 -29.81
N LEU A 127 -8.83 -3.29 -29.33
CA LEU A 127 -8.45 -2.07 -30.06
C LEU A 127 -7.64 -2.40 -31.31
N VAL A 128 -6.71 -3.36 -31.22
CA VAL A 128 -5.96 -3.86 -32.36
C VAL A 128 -6.88 -4.51 -33.40
N ALA A 129 -7.89 -5.27 -32.95
CA ALA A 129 -8.88 -5.90 -33.82
C ALA A 129 -9.69 -4.87 -34.63
N VAL A 130 -10.14 -3.80 -33.97
CA VAL A 130 -10.85 -2.69 -34.63
C VAL A 130 -9.93 -1.98 -35.64
N ALA A 131 -8.67 -1.72 -35.26
CA ALA A 131 -7.69 -1.08 -36.15
C ALA A 131 -7.38 -1.93 -37.40
N LEU A 132 -7.18 -3.24 -37.22
CA LEU A 132 -6.96 -4.18 -38.33
C LEU A 132 -8.20 -4.29 -39.23
N GLY A 133 -9.40 -4.34 -38.65
CA GLY A 133 -10.65 -4.36 -39.41
C GLY A 133 -10.81 -3.12 -40.30
N ALA A 134 -10.42 -1.95 -39.80
CA ALA A 134 -10.42 -0.71 -40.58
C ALA A 134 -9.34 -0.71 -41.69
N LEU A 135 -8.13 -1.21 -41.40
CA LEU A 135 -7.02 -1.30 -42.37
C LEU A 135 -7.29 -2.28 -43.51
N LEU A 136 -8.01 -3.37 -43.24
CA LEU A 136 -8.41 -4.36 -44.24
C LEU A 136 -9.52 -3.86 -45.18
N GLY A 137 -9.99 -2.62 -44.99
CA GLY A 137 -10.99 -2.00 -45.85
C GLY A 137 -12.43 -2.41 -45.55
N PHE A 138 -12.69 -3.08 -44.42
CA PHE A 138 -14.07 -3.27 -43.96
C PHE A 138 -14.62 -1.92 -43.54
N ASP A 139 -15.87 -1.62 -43.91
CA ASP A 139 -16.64 -0.46 -43.41
C ASP A 139 -17.06 -0.68 -41.93
N THR A 140 -16.18 -1.27 -41.12
CA THR A 140 -16.40 -1.66 -39.72
C THR A 140 -16.78 -0.43 -38.89
N LEU A 141 -16.02 0.67 -39.01
CA LEU A 141 -16.30 1.90 -38.28
C LEU A 141 -17.65 2.52 -38.68
N ARG A 142 -17.97 2.51 -39.98
CA ARG A 142 -19.25 3.00 -40.48
C ARG A 142 -20.38 2.13 -39.94
N THR A 143 -20.32 0.81 -40.15
CA THR A 143 -21.31 -0.18 -39.68
C THR A 143 -21.53 -0.11 -38.17
N LEU A 144 -20.47 0.10 -37.40
CA LEU A 144 -20.55 0.21 -35.93
C LEU A 144 -21.31 1.46 -35.48
N VAL A 145 -21.28 2.53 -36.27
CA VAL A 145 -21.91 3.84 -35.95
C VAL A 145 -23.28 4.01 -36.61
N THR A 146 -23.53 3.41 -37.78
CA THR A 146 -24.79 3.56 -38.51
C THR A 146 -25.76 2.38 -38.37
N ASN A 147 -25.29 1.16 -38.08
CA ASN A 147 -26.17 0.01 -37.92
C ASN A 147 -26.62 -0.12 -36.45
N PRO A 148 -27.93 -0.20 -36.13
CA PRO A 148 -28.41 -0.36 -34.76
C PRO A 148 -27.81 -1.58 -34.05
N ILE A 149 -27.58 -2.69 -34.78
CA ILE A 149 -26.92 -3.89 -34.23
C ILE A 149 -25.45 -3.60 -33.91
N GLY A 150 -24.77 -2.85 -34.78
CA GLY A 150 -23.38 -2.42 -34.58
C GLY A 150 -23.21 -1.53 -33.35
N ILE A 151 -24.13 -0.58 -33.14
CA ILE A 151 -24.13 0.32 -31.97
C ILE A 151 -24.30 -0.49 -30.68
N VAL A 152 -25.24 -1.45 -30.66
CA VAL A 152 -25.45 -2.32 -29.48
C VAL A 152 -24.19 -3.15 -29.18
N CYS A 153 -23.57 -3.73 -30.20
CA CYS A 153 -22.30 -4.46 -30.05
C CYS A 153 -21.17 -3.55 -29.52
N ALA A 154 -21.09 -2.31 -29.99
CA ALA A 154 -20.09 -1.33 -29.56
C ALA A 154 -20.26 -0.96 -28.08
N LEU A 155 -21.48 -0.59 -27.68
CA LEU A 155 -21.80 -0.23 -26.30
C LEU A 155 -21.56 -1.42 -25.36
N ALA A 156 -21.97 -2.63 -25.75
CA ALA A 156 -21.72 -3.84 -24.99
C ALA A 156 -20.22 -4.14 -24.83
N GLY A 157 -19.43 -4.04 -25.93
CA GLY A 157 -17.99 -4.24 -25.90
C GLY A 157 -17.25 -3.22 -25.03
N ILE A 158 -17.57 -1.93 -25.16
CA ILE A 158 -17.03 -0.86 -24.31
C ILE A 158 -17.41 -1.09 -22.85
N GLY A 159 -18.67 -1.47 -22.59
CA GLY A 159 -19.17 -1.81 -21.25
C GLY A 159 -18.37 -2.94 -20.61
N LEU A 160 -18.11 -4.02 -21.35
CA LEU A 160 -17.29 -5.15 -20.89
C LEU A 160 -15.84 -4.74 -20.60
N ILE A 161 -15.23 -3.90 -21.43
CA ILE A 161 -13.87 -3.38 -21.20
C ILE A 161 -13.82 -2.53 -19.92
N LEU A 162 -14.80 -1.64 -19.72
CA LEU A 162 -14.90 -0.84 -18.51
C LEU A 162 -15.16 -1.69 -17.26
N ALA A 163 -15.99 -2.74 -17.38
CA ALA A 163 -16.24 -3.70 -16.32
C ALA A 163 -14.96 -4.47 -15.96
N ALA A 164 -14.21 -4.97 -16.96
CA ALA A 164 -12.94 -5.65 -16.76
C ALA A 164 -11.91 -4.77 -16.04
N ARG A 165 -11.76 -3.51 -16.48
CA ARG A 165 -10.86 -2.53 -15.85
C ARG A 165 -11.25 -2.23 -14.41
N ARG A 166 -12.55 -2.04 -14.15
CA ARG A 166 -13.05 -1.80 -12.78
C ARG A 166 -12.89 -3.02 -11.89
N TRP A 167 -13.12 -4.22 -12.40
CA TRP A 167 -12.95 -5.46 -11.65
C TRP A 167 -11.48 -5.66 -11.31
N ASN A 168 -10.56 -5.53 -12.27
CA ASN A 168 -9.13 -5.64 -12.04
C ASN A 168 -8.65 -4.61 -11.00
N ALA A 169 -9.02 -3.33 -11.15
CA ALA A 169 -8.70 -2.29 -10.16
C ALA A 169 -9.28 -2.58 -8.76
N ARG A 170 -10.45 -3.21 -8.67
CA ARG A 170 -11.03 -3.65 -7.38
C ARG A 170 -10.29 -4.85 -6.78
N LEU A 171 -9.84 -5.81 -7.60
CA LEU A 171 -9.03 -6.94 -7.15
C LEU A 171 -7.70 -6.47 -6.58
N VAL A 172 -7.01 -5.57 -7.30
CA VAL A 172 -5.74 -4.98 -6.84
C VAL A 172 -5.93 -4.18 -5.55
N ARG A 173 -6.91 -3.28 -5.48
CA ARG A 173 -7.17 -2.50 -4.25
C ARG A 173 -7.53 -3.36 -3.04
N ARG A 174 -8.24 -4.48 -3.23
CA ARG A 174 -8.56 -5.40 -2.12
C ARG A 174 -7.36 -6.23 -1.66
N ALA A 175 -6.31 -6.28 -2.46
CA ALA A 175 -5.10 -7.03 -2.13
C ALA A 175 -4.00 -6.14 -1.54
N ASP A 176 -4.19 -4.82 -1.52
CA ASP A 176 -3.28 -3.89 -0.87
C ASP A 176 -3.25 -4.22 0.62
N PRO A 177 -2.07 -4.50 1.21
CA PRO A 177 -1.96 -4.76 2.64
C PRO A 177 -2.48 -3.57 3.45
N ASP A 178 -3.14 -3.83 4.59
CA ASP A 178 -3.51 -2.76 5.53
C ASP A 178 -2.31 -1.86 5.84
N ASP A 179 -2.57 -0.55 6.00
CA ASP A 179 -1.52 0.45 6.25
C ASP A 179 -0.80 0.24 7.59
N ALA A 180 -1.42 -0.49 8.52
CA ALA A 180 -0.88 -0.77 9.85
C ALA A 180 0.34 -1.69 9.81
N VAL A 181 1.43 -1.26 10.44
CA VAL A 181 2.66 -2.05 10.58
C VAL A 181 2.42 -3.21 11.54
N ALA A 182 2.56 -4.45 11.05
CA ALA A 182 2.38 -5.64 11.87
C ALA A 182 3.36 -5.66 13.06
N GLY A 183 2.84 -5.94 14.26
CA GLY A 183 3.63 -6.02 15.49
C GLY A 183 3.97 -4.67 16.14
N LEU A 184 3.55 -3.55 15.57
CA LEU A 184 3.89 -2.22 16.07
C LEU A 184 3.39 -1.96 17.51
N GLY A 185 2.18 -2.39 17.85
CA GLY A 185 1.66 -2.26 19.22
C GLY A 185 2.54 -2.99 20.26
N ALA A 186 3.08 -4.16 19.88
CA ALA A 186 4.02 -4.90 20.71
C ALA A 186 5.38 -4.18 20.80
N ASP A 187 5.87 -3.58 19.71
CA ASP A 187 7.09 -2.75 19.73
C ASP A 187 6.93 -1.53 20.66
N LEU A 188 5.80 -0.81 20.59
CA LEU A 188 5.52 0.34 21.46
C LEU A 188 5.45 -0.06 22.94
N MET A 189 4.82 -1.21 23.24
CA MET A 189 4.81 -1.76 24.59
C MET A 189 6.22 -2.18 25.06
N ALA A 190 7.03 -2.77 24.17
CA ALA A 190 8.41 -3.13 24.47
C ALA A 190 9.27 -1.90 24.77
N ILE A 191 9.09 -0.80 24.03
CA ILE A 191 9.74 0.49 24.30
C ILE A 191 9.34 0.99 25.69
N ALA A 192 8.04 1.00 26.01
CA ALA A 192 7.55 1.45 27.31
C ALA A 192 8.17 0.64 28.47
N LEU A 193 8.14 -0.69 28.38
CA LEU A 193 8.66 -1.59 29.42
C LEU A 193 10.19 -1.55 29.54
N SER A 194 10.90 -1.12 28.50
CA SER A 194 12.37 -1.00 28.55
C SER A 194 12.86 0.12 29.48
N GLY A 195 12.00 1.10 29.79
CA GLY A 195 12.27 2.10 30.83
C GLY A 195 12.08 1.59 32.26
N GLY A 196 11.79 0.30 32.46
CA GLY A 196 11.67 -0.31 33.79
C GLY A 196 10.37 0.01 34.54
N VAL A 197 9.37 0.59 33.86
CA VAL A 197 8.06 0.89 34.45
C VAL A 197 7.21 -0.37 34.61
N SER A 198 6.23 -0.32 35.52
CA SER A 198 5.26 -1.42 35.69
C SER A 198 4.38 -1.62 34.45
N LEU A 199 3.83 -2.83 34.27
CA LEU A 199 2.97 -3.14 33.12
C LEU A 199 1.77 -2.18 33.00
N GLN A 200 1.07 -1.93 34.11
CA GLN A 200 -0.06 -1.00 34.14
C GLN A 200 0.36 0.43 33.75
N ARG A 201 1.56 0.86 34.17
CA ARG A 201 2.09 2.17 33.80
C ARG A 201 2.47 2.23 32.32
N ALA A 202 3.06 1.15 31.80
CA ALA A 202 3.37 1.03 30.37
C ALA A 202 2.10 1.13 29.52
N GLU A 203 1.03 0.42 29.89
CA GLU A 203 -0.28 0.50 29.21
C GLU A 203 -0.85 1.92 29.19
N GLN A 204 -0.79 2.63 30.33
CA GLN A 204 -1.22 4.02 30.41
C GLN A 204 -0.42 4.95 29.49
N ILE A 205 0.91 4.77 29.45
CA ILE A 205 1.80 5.60 28.63
C ILE A 205 1.56 5.34 27.13
N VAL A 206 1.44 4.07 26.73
CA VAL A 206 1.13 3.67 25.34
C VAL A 206 -0.24 4.21 24.91
N ALA A 207 -1.25 4.10 25.76
CA ALA A 207 -2.58 4.64 25.49
C ALA A 207 -2.58 6.18 25.37
N ALA A 208 -1.89 6.88 26.28
CA ALA A 208 -1.75 8.34 26.25
C ALA A 208 -0.97 8.84 25.02
N ALA A 209 -0.07 8.01 24.47
CA ALA A 209 0.65 8.31 23.24
C ALA A 209 -0.20 8.15 21.96
N GLY A 210 -1.43 7.65 22.08
CA GLY A 210 -2.37 7.50 20.96
C GLY A 210 -2.34 6.13 20.27
N ALA A 211 -1.58 5.16 20.80
CA ALA A 211 -1.45 3.82 20.24
C ALA A 211 -2.57 2.85 20.68
N GLY A 212 -3.49 3.30 21.53
CA GLY A 212 -4.62 2.52 22.01
C GLY A 212 -4.26 1.48 23.07
N THR A 213 -5.18 0.56 23.32
CA THR A 213 -4.98 -0.54 24.27
C THR A 213 -4.29 -1.74 23.59
N PRO A 214 -3.50 -2.53 24.33
CA PRO A 214 -2.88 -3.74 23.80
C PRO A 214 -3.91 -4.70 23.22
N ASP A 215 -3.64 -5.23 22.04
CA ASP A 215 -4.49 -6.24 21.41
C ASP A 215 -4.44 -7.59 22.15
N ALA A 216 -5.26 -8.54 21.71
CA ALA A 216 -5.34 -9.85 22.35
C ALA A 216 -4.01 -10.64 22.27
N GLU A 217 -3.25 -10.50 21.17
CA GLU A 217 -1.95 -11.16 21.01
C GLU A 217 -0.92 -10.58 21.99
N THR A 218 -0.82 -9.26 22.07
CA THR A 218 0.06 -8.54 23.01
C THR A 218 -0.28 -8.90 24.46
N ARG A 219 -1.56 -8.91 24.84
CA ARG A 219 -1.99 -9.35 26.19
C ARG A 219 -1.63 -10.80 26.47
N GLY A 220 -1.76 -11.69 25.49
CA GLY A 220 -1.34 -13.08 25.61
C GLY A 220 0.16 -13.23 25.88
N ILE A 221 0.99 -12.45 25.19
CA ILE A 221 2.45 -12.42 25.38
C ILE A 221 2.82 -11.90 26.77
N LEU A 222 2.15 -10.84 27.23
CA LEU A 222 2.35 -10.28 28.57
C LEU A 222 1.95 -11.28 29.67
N ALA A 223 0.84 -11.99 29.49
CA ALA A 223 0.41 -13.05 30.40
C ALA A 223 1.42 -14.22 30.46
N LEU A 224 1.98 -14.61 29.30
CA LEU A 224 3.03 -15.62 29.21
C LEU A 224 4.33 -15.17 29.91
N SER A 225 4.76 -13.92 29.69
CA SER A 225 5.91 -13.35 30.38
C SER A 225 5.73 -13.39 31.90
N HIS A 226 4.54 -13.00 32.38
CA HIS A 226 4.23 -12.96 33.80
C HIS A 226 4.24 -14.36 34.43
N SER A 227 3.63 -15.36 33.78
CA SER A 227 3.58 -16.73 34.30
C SER A 227 4.93 -17.44 34.25
N ALA A 228 5.77 -17.13 33.25
CA ALA A 228 7.09 -17.73 33.08
C ALA A 228 8.23 -16.97 33.78
N GLY A 229 7.99 -15.76 34.28
CA GLY A 229 9.00 -14.93 34.96
C GLY A 229 10.12 -14.42 34.03
N VAL A 230 9.84 -14.26 32.73
CA VAL A 230 10.82 -13.84 31.72
C VAL A 230 10.60 -12.39 31.28
N PRO A 231 11.62 -11.67 30.77
CA PRO A 231 11.50 -10.26 30.37
C PRO A 231 10.44 -10.05 29.27
N ALA A 232 9.39 -9.28 29.58
CA ALA A 232 8.29 -8.99 28.66
C ALA A 232 8.75 -8.25 27.40
N ALA A 233 9.68 -7.30 27.52
CA ALA A 233 10.16 -6.51 26.39
C ALA A 233 10.83 -7.37 25.29
N GLU A 234 11.61 -8.38 25.67
CA GLU A 234 12.24 -9.30 24.72
C GLU A 234 11.22 -10.19 24.02
N LEU A 235 10.24 -10.74 24.78
CA LEU A 235 9.16 -11.51 24.18
C LEU A 235 8.29 -10.69 23.22
N LEU A 236 8.02 -9.43 23.55
CA LEU A 236 7.26 -8.52 22.70
C LEU A 236 8.01 -8.20 21.40
N ARG A 237 9.33 -7.92 21.47
CA ARG A 237 10.16 -7.72 20.27
C ARG A 237 10.19 -8.96 19.38
N ALA A 238 10.35 -10.14 19.99
CA ALA A 238 10.34 -11.41 19.26
C ALA A 238 8.98 -11.68 18.60
N ALA A 239 7.88 -11.40 19.31
CA ALA A 239 6.54 -11.53 18.77
C ALA A 239 6.25 -10.51 17.66
N ALA A 240 6.72 -9.27 17.79
CA ALA A 240 6.60 -8.26 16.75
C ALA A 240 7.35 -8.68 15.48
N ALA A 241 8.57 -9.22 15.62
CA ALA A 241 9.33 -9.78 14.50
C ALA A 241 8.61 -10.97 13.84
N LEU A 242 8.01 -11.85 14.64
CA LEU A 242 7.20 -12.97 14.13
C LEU A 242 5.94 -12.49 13.42
N ALA A 243 5.25 -11.47 13.95
CA ALA A 243 4.08 -10.86 13.33
C ALA A 243 4.44 -10.26 11.96
N ARG A 244 5.57 -9.56 11.85
CA ARG A 244 6.10 -9.08 10.57
C ARG A 244 6.40 -10.22 9.59
N HIS A 245 7.02 -11.31 10.07
CA HIS A 245 7.30 -12.47 9.24
C HIS A 245 6.02 -13.16 8.72
N ARG A 246 5.00 -13.30 9.58
CA ARG A 246 3.67 -13.83 9.20
C ARG A 246 3.00 -12.92 8.18
N ALA A 247 2.98 -11.61 8.43
CA ALA A 247 2.40 -10.62 7.52
C ALA A 247 3.07 -10.66 6.14
N ARG A 248 4.40 -10.81 6.08
CA ARG A 248 5.13 -10.99 4.82
C ARG A 248 4.70 -12.26 4.08
N THR A 249 4.63 -13.39 4.79
CA THR A 249 4.23 -14.67 4.21
C THR A 249 2.80 -14.62 3.69
N GLU A 250 1.88 -14.06 4.48
CA GLU A 250 0.50 -13.86 4.06
C GLU A 250 0.37 -12.92 2.87
N GLY A 251 1.13 -11.82 2.85
CA GLY A 251 1.18 -10.87 1.74
C GLY A 251 1.57 -11.56 0.43
N ARG A 252 2.63 -12.37 0.46
CA ARG A 252 3.07 -13.17 -0.70
C ARG A 252 2.00 -14.19 -1.15
N LEU A 253 1.37 -14.88 -0.21
CA LEU A 253 0.28 -15.82 -0.52
C LEU A 253 -0.95 -15.11 -1.12
N ARG A 254 -1.30 -13.93 -0.60
CA ARG A 254 -2.38 -13.08 -1.16
C ARG A 254 -2.04 -12.63 -2.58
N ALA A 255 -0.81 -12.18 -2.82
CA ALA A 255 -0.34 -11.80 -4.16
C ALA A 255 -0.43 -12.97 -5.14
N ALA A 256 0.07 -14.16 -4.77
CA ALA A 256 0.00 -15.36 -5.62
C ALA A 256 -1.44 -15.74 -5.97
N ARG A 257 -2.36 -15.69 -4.99
CA ARG A 257 -3.80 -15.94 -5.21
C ARG A 257 -4.45 -14.86 -6.08
N LEU A 258 -3.96 -13.63 -6.03
CA LEU A 258 -4.46 -12.55 -6.87
C LEU A 258 -4.02 -12.75 -8.31
N SER A 259 -2.78 -13.18 -8.56
CA SER A 259 -2.26 -13.47 -9.91
C SER A 259 -3.17 -14.40 -10.69
N SER A 260 -3.68 -15.48 -10.07
CA SER A 260 -4.63 -16.38 -10.72
C SER A 260 -6.02 -15.76 -10.91
N LYS A 261 -6.50 -15.00 -9.92
CA LYS A 261 -7.81 -14.30 -10.00
C LYS A 261 -7.83 -13.19 -11.06
N LEU A 262 -6.68 -12.59 -11.39
CA LEU A 262 -6.58 -11.56 -12.43
C LEU A 262 -6.87 -12.09 -13.83
N LEU A 263 -6.73 -13.41 -14.06
CA LEU A 263 -7.04 -14.04 -15.35
C LEU A 263 -8.55 -14.17 -15.60
N VAL A 264 -9.37 -14.25 -14.54
CA VAL A 264 -10.82 -14.48 -14.67
C VAL A 264 -11.54 -13.31 -15.35
N PRO A 265 -11.39 -12.04 -14.91
CA PRO A 265 -11.98 -10.90 -15.61
C PRO A 265 -11.46 -10.77 -17.05
N LEU A 266 -10.20 -11.14 -17.28
CA LEU A 266 -9.61 -11.09 -18.61
C LEU A 266 -10.33 -12.06 -19.55
N GLY A 267 -10.51 -13.32 -19.17
CA GLY A 267 -11.22 -14.32 -19.98
C GLY A 267 -12.70 -13.99 -20.18
N VAL A 268 -13.42 -13.66 -19.10
CA VAL A 268 -14.88 -13.47 -19.13
C VAL A 268 -15.29 -12.16 -19.79
N CYS A 269 -14.46 -11.11 -19.77
CA CYS A 269 -14.82 -9.81 -20.35
C CYS A 269 -14.08 -9.48 -21.63
N THR A 270 -12.79 -9.85 -21.77
CA THR A 270 -11.97 -9.44 -22.93
C THR A 270 -12.29 -10.26 -24.17
N LEU A 271 -12.53 -11.57 -24.01
CA LEU A 271 -12.85 -12.45 -25.14
C LEU A 271 -14.22 -12.10 -25.75
N PRO A 272 -15.31 -11.89 -24.96
CA PRO A 272 -16.57 -11.42 -25.54
C PRO A 272 -16.47 -9.99 -26.08
N ALA A 273 -15.69 -9.09 -25.46
CA ALA A 273 -15.47 -7.75 -26.00
C ALA A 273 -14.75 -7.79 -27.36
N PHE A 274 -13.76 -8.67 -27.54
CA PHE A 274 -13.09 -8.88 -28.82
C PHE A 274 -14.08 -9.40 -29.88
N LEU A 275 -14.93 -10.38 -29.54
CA LEU A 275 -15.94 -10.90 -30.46
C LEU A 275 -16.95 -9.81 -30.88
N LEU A 276 -17.43 -9.01 -29.93
CA LEU A 276 -18.41 -7.95 -30.17
C LEU A 276 -17.85 -6.77 -30.97
N LEU A 277 -16.60 -6.38 -30.71
CA LEU A 277 -15.98 -5.21 -31.34
C LEU A 277 -15.24 -5.53 -32.64
N GLY A 278 -14.66 -6.73 -32.75
CA GLY A 278 -13.90 -7.16 -33.92
C GLY A 278 -14.72 -8.04 -34.87
N VAL A 279 -15.14 -9.22 -34.40
CA VAL A 279 -15.69 -10.27 -35.27
C VAL A 279 -17.10 -9.96 -35.74
N ALA A 280 -18.01 -9.58 -34.85
CA ALA A 280 -19.42 -9.35 -35.19
C ALA A 280 -19.61 -8.25 -36.27
N PRO A 281 -18.96 -7.08 -36.18
CA PRO A 281 -19.11 -6.04 -37.20
C PRO A 281 -18.50 -6.44 -38.56
N MET A 282 -17.40 -7.21 -38.57
CA MET A 282 -16.84 -7.76 -39.80
C MET A 282 -17.83 -8.72 -40.48
N LEU A 283 -18.44 -9.63 -39.73
CA LEU A 283 -19.47 -10.54 -40.26
C LEU A 283 -20.67 -9.77 -40.81
N LEU A 284 -21.15 -8.75 -40.09
CA LEU A 284 -22.24 -7.88 -40.56
C LEU A 284 -21.87 -7.16 -41.86
N SER A 285 -20.65 -6.63 -41.96
CA SER A 285 -20.15 -5.98 -43.17
C SER A 285 -20.14 -6.95 -44.35
N VAL A 286 -19.59 -8.16 -44.18
CA VAL A 286 -19.53 -9.18 -45.25
C VAL A 286 -20.94 -9.57 -45.71
N LEU A 287 -21.84 -9.87 -44.78
CA LEU A 287 -23.23 -10.25 -45.08
C LEU A 287 -23.99 -9.14 -45.82
N SER A 288 -23.71 -7.87 -45.51
CA SER A 288 -24.32 -6.73 -46.21
C SER A 288 -23.80 -6.53 -47.63
N THR A 289 -22.58 -7.01 -47.92
CA THR A 289 -21.94 -6.87 -49.25
C THR A 289 -22.17 -8.05 -50.17
N THR A 290 -22.55 -9.22 -49.66
CA THR A 290 -22.95 -10.37 -50.48
C THR A 290 -24.38 -10.17 -51.00
N PRO A 291 -24.59 -9.97 -52.32
CA PRO A 291 -25.94 -9.96 -52.87
C PRO A 291 -26.53 -11.36 -52.69
N LEU A 292 -27.65 -11.44 -51.97
CA LEU A 292 -28.47 -12.65 -51.94
C LEU A 292 -29.03 -12.86 -53.36
N SER A 293 -28.31 -13.63 -54.16
CA SER A 293 -28.86 -14.21 -55.39
C SER A 293 -29.83 -15.32 -55.00
N LEU A 294 -31.07 -14.93 -54.68
CA LEU A 294 -32.26 -15.78 -54.63
C LEU A 294 -32.90 -15.82 -56.02
#